data_AF-A0A7Y8IFN6-F1
#
_entry.id   AF-A0A7Y8IFN6-F1
#
_cell.length_a   1.000
_cell.length_b   1.000
_cell.length_c   1.000
_cell.angle_alpha   90.00
_cell.angle_beta   90.00
_cell.angle_gamma   90.00
#
_symmetry.space_group_name_H-M   'P 1'
#
loop_
_entity.id
_entity.type
_entity.pdbx_description
1 polymer ?
#
loop_
_entity_poly.entity_id
_entity_poly.type
_entity_poly.pdbx_seq_one_letter_code
_entity_poly.pdbx_strand_id
1 'polypeptide(L)'
;MDEMTWVKLLDEAIPLFLLLGLGFVLYRGFRRNQNLLSEREALLKRYLLFRGDKQVRLKIYGDDENIRSELLKNISNSWKNFKRIYDQCLLSLGQNTTKTKRLLYLITLGLLINSTRHFAEAYFFFSLKAQVLHILARELSYYVLVIIGFFLLRSQTHKFLSMKGEAVKVDREILFFPNGLSAEGDQEVLYNEFDPLETAGGEDGKEDQNPGQ
;
A
#
# COMPACT_ATOMS: atom_id res chain seq x y z
N MET A 1 14.56 -0.90 -48.10
CA MET A 1 13.51 -0.56 -47.13
C MET A 1 13.46 0.94 -47.07
N ASP A 2 12.39 1.54 -47.58
CA ASP A 2 12.31 3.00 -47.74
C ASP A 2 12.24 3.68 -46.37
N GLU A 3 12.84 4.87 -46.26
CA GLU A 3 12.76 5.72 -45.05
C GLU A 3 11.32 5.94 -44.58
N MET A 4 10.38 5.97 -45.53
CA MET A 4 8.95 6.10 -45.30
C MET A 4 8.32 4.91 -44.57
N THR A 5 8.88 3.70 -44.71
CA THR A 5 8.46 2.52 -43.95
C THR A 5 8.97 2.54 -42.51
N TRP A 6 10.16 3.08 -42.27
CA TRP A 6 10.72 3.22 -40.92
C TRP A 6 9.97 4.25 -40.08
N VAL A 7 9.59 5.39 -40.68
CA VAL A 7 8.80 6.43 -40.01
C VAL A 7 7.43 5.87 -39.58
N LYS A 8 6.71 5.18 -40.47
CA LYS A 8 5.42 4.56 -40.15
C LYS A 8 5.53 3.52 -39.02
N LEU A 9 6.61 2.72 -39.02
CA LEU A 9 6.84 1.74 -37.96
C LEU A 9 7.06 2.41 -36.60
N LEU A 10 7.86 3.47 -36.56
CA LEU A 10 8.11 4.24 -35.33
C LEU A 10 6.84 4.93 -34.82
N ASP A 11 6.04 5.48 -35.72
CA ASP A 11 4.77 6.15 -35.41
C ASP A 11 3.76 5.22 -34.72
N GLU A 12 3.80 3.92 -35.02
CA GLU A 12 2.92 2.92 -34.44
C GLU A 12 3.54 2.25 -33.20
N ALA A 13 4.86 2.09 -33.19
CA ALA A 13 5.60 1.50 -32.08
C ALA A 13 5.61 2.40 -30.83
N ILE A 14 5.85 3.71 -30.98
CA ILE A 14 5.92 4.67 -29.87
C ILE A 14 4.65 4.65 -28.98
N PRO A 15 3.43 4.83 -29.51
CA PRO A 15 2.22 4.78 -28.69
C PRO A 15 2.00 3.40 -28.09
N LEU A 16 2.34 2.32 -28.80
CA LEU A 16 2.24 0.96 -28.27
C LEU A 16 3.16 0.74 -27.05
N PHE A 17 4.41 1.19 -27.10
CA PHE A 17 5.33 1.12 -25.96
C PHE A 17 4.87 1.99 -24.80
N LEU A 18 4.33 3.18 -25.07
CA LEU A 18 3.78 4.06 -24.03
C LEU A 18 2.57 3.41 -23.33
N LEU A 19 1.69 2.73 -24.08
CA LEU A 19 0.54 2.01 -23.53
C LEU A 19 0.95 0.78 -22.73
N LEU A 20 1.93 0.00 -23.21
CA LEU A 20 2.51 -1.09 -22.43
C LEU A 20 3.12 -0.58 -21.13
N GLY A 21 3.85 0.54 -21.21
CA GLY A 21 4.40 1.24 -20.04
C GLY A 21 3.30 1.68 -19.07
N LEU A 22 2.18 2.19 -19.57
CA LEU A 22 1.01 2.57 -18.77
C LEU A 22 0.48 1.36 -17.99
N GLY A 23 0.23 0.24 -18.68
CA GLY A 23 -0.24 -1.00 -18.07
C GLY A 23 0.73 -1.52 -17.01
N PHE A 24 2.03 -1.51 -17.29
CA PHE A 24 3.06 -1.97 -16.36
C PHE A 24 3.15 -1.08 -15.11
N VAL A 25 3.16 0.24 -15.27
CA VAL A 25 3.20 1.21 -14.16
C VAL A 25 1.94 1.08 -13.29
N LEU A 26 0.77 0.95 -13.91
CA LEU A 26 -0.49 0.73 -13.21
C LEU A 26 -0.45 -0.59 -12.44
N TYR A 27 -0.09 -1.70 -13.08
CA TYR A 27 -0.05 -3.01 -12.44
C TYR A 27 0.91 -3.01 -11.24
N ARG A 28 2.13 -2.49 -11.42
CA ARG A 28 3.14 -2.44 -10.36
C ARG A 28 2.68 -1.54 -9.21
N GLY A 29 2.15 -0.35 -9.52
CA GLY A 29 1.62 0.57 -8.51
C GLY A 29 0.44 -0.02 -7.74
N PHE A 30 -0.50 -0.63 -8.47
CA PHE A 30 -1.70 -1.26 -7.94
C PHE A 30 -1.37 -2.43 -7.02
N ARG A 31 -0.49 -3.34 -7.46
CA ARG A 31 -0.06 -4.50 -6.67
C ARG A 31 0.64 -4.08 -5.38
N ARG A 32 1.51 -3.07 -5.44
CA ARG A 32 2.20 -2.55 -4.25
C ARG A 32 1.22 -1.90 -3.28
N ASN A 33 0.26 -1.12 -3.77
CA ASN A 33 -0.79 -0.53 -2.94
C ASN A 33 -1.69 -1.58 -2.29
N GLN A 34 -2.07 -2.63 -3.02
CA GLN A 34 -2.87 -3.72 -2.47
C GLN A 34 -2.15 -4.45 -1.33
N ASN A 35 -0.87 -4.78 -1.52
CA ASN A 35 -0.08 -5.43 -0.48
C ASN A 35 -0.01 -4.58 0.79
N LEU A 36 0.22 -3.27 0.65
CA LEU A 36 0.26 -2.35 1.79
C LEU A 36 -1.11 -2.23 2.49
N LEU A 37 -2.20 -2.21 1.73
CA LEU A 37 -3.55 -2.22 2.31
C LEU A 37 -3.83 -3.51 3.08
N SER A 38 -3.46 -4.67 2.53
CA SER A 38 -3.62 -5.95 3.22
C SER A 38 -2.75 -6.05 4.47
N GLU A 39 -1.51 -5.55 4.41
CA GLU A 39 -0.60 -5.51 5.55
C GLU A 39 -1.17 -4.62 6.67
N ARG A 40 -1.72 -3.45 6.30
CA ARG A 40 -2.39 -2.54 7.23
C ARG A 40 -3.61 -3.19 7.91
N GLU A 41 -4.46 -3.86 7.14
CA GLU A 41 -5.64 -4.57 7.67
C GLU A 41 -5.24 -5.71 8.60
N ALA A 42 -4.22 -6.49 8.22
CA ALA A 42 -3.70 -7.57 9.05
C ALA A 42 -3.08 -7.04 10.36
N LEU A 43 -2.29 -5.97 10.30
CA LEU A 43 -1.69 -5.32 11.46
C LEU A 43 -2.78 -4.78 12.42
N LEU A 44 -3.83 -4.16 11.89
CA LEU A 44 -4.98 -3.72 12.68
C LEU A 44 -5.67 -4.90 13.40
N LYS A 45 -5.93 -6.00 12.68
CA LYS A 45 -6.53 -7.20 13.27
C LYS A 45 -5.66 -7.80 14.36
N ARG A 46 -4.35 -7.94 14.12
CA ARG A 46 -3.39 -8.46 15.10
C ARG A 46 -3.32 -7.58 16.36
N TYR A 47 -3.29 -6.26 16.19
CA TYR A 47 -3.30 -5.33 17.33
C TYR A 47 -4.59 -5.39 18.15
N LEU A 48 -5.74 -5.52 17.49
CA LEU A 48 -7.03 -5.62 18.18
C LEU A 48 -7.16 -6.93 18.96
N LEU A 49 -6.67 -8.05 18.42
CA LEU A 49 -6.56 -9.32 19.16
C LEU A 49 -5.66 -9.18 20.40
N PHE A 50 -4.46 -8.60 20.23
CA PHE A 50 -3.55 -8.33 21.35
C PHE A 50 -4.20 -7.47 22.44
N ARG A 51 -4.88 -6.39 22.04
CA ARG A 51 -5.57 -5.49 22.97
C ARG A 51 -6.71 -6.17 23.71
N GLY A 52 -7.50 -6.99 23.01
CA GLY A 52 -8.59 -7.75 23.61
C GLY A 52 -8.11 -8.71 24.70
N ASP A 53 -7.07 -9.48 24.40
CA ASP A 53 -6.44 -10.41 25.36
C ASP A 53 -5.87 -9.66 26.58
N LYS A 54 -5.11 -8.58 26.38
CA LYS A 54 -4.59 -7.75 27.48
C LYS A 54 -5.70 -7.12 28.32
N GLN A 55 -6.83 -6.73 27.72
CA GLN A 55 -7.97 -6.17 28.45
C GLN A 55 -8.68 -7.23 29.31
N VAL A 56 -8.73 -8.49 28.86
CA VAL A 56 -9.23 -9.62 29.67
C VAL A 56 -8.30 -9.87 30.86
N ARG A 57 -6.98 -9.91 30.65
CA ARG A 57 -6.01 -10.06 31.74
C ARG A 57 -6.07 -8.92 32.75
N LEU A 58 -6.27 -7.69 32.29
CA LEU A 58 -6.44 -6.53 33.17
C LEU A 58 -7.69 -6.64 34.07
N LYS A 59 -8.75 -7.31 33.60
CA LYS A 59 -9.96 -7.58 34.40
C LYS A 59 -9.76 -8.71 35.42
N ILE A 60 -8.92 -9.69 35.12
CA ILE A 60 -8.67 -10.87 35.98
C ILE A 60 -7.63 -10.55 37.06
N TYR A 61 -6.56 -9.85 36.69
CA TYR A 61 -5.41 -9.54 37.57
C TYR A 61 -5.39 -8.07 38.03
N GLY A 62 -6.52 -7.36 37.88
CA GLY A 62 -6.60 -5.92 38.13
C GLY A 62 -6.41 -5.50 39.59
N ASP A 63 -6.53 -6.45 40.52
CA ASP A 63 -6.37 -6.22 41.96
C ASP A 63 -4.90 -6.16 42.41
N ASP A 64 -3.96 -6.69 41.61
CA ASP A 64 -2.52 -6.57 41.87
C ASP A 64 -1.96 -5.31 41.21
N GLU A 65 -1.57 -4.34 42.04
CA GLU A 65 -1.13 -3.02 41.60
C GLU A 65 0.14 -3.06 40.74
N ASN A 66 1.05 -4.00 41.02
CA ASN A 66 2.28 -4.17 40.23
C ASN A 66 1.96 -4.70 38.83
N ILE A 67 1.16 -5.78 38.76
CA ILE A 67 0.74 -6.42 37.52
C ILE A 67 -0.09 -5.46 36.66
N ARG A 68 -0.96 -4.67 37.29
CA ARG A 68 -1.75 -3.63 36.61
C ARG A 68 -0.86 -2.55 35.99
N SER A 69 0.15 -2.05 36.71
CA SER A 69 1.04 -1.01 36.19
C SER A 69 1.85 -1.51 34.99
N GLU A 70 2.31 -2.77 35.05
CA GLU A 70 3.09 -3.41 34.00
C GLU A 70 2.23 -3.67 32.75
N LEU A 71 1.01 -4.20 32.92
CA LEU A 71 0.05 -4.36 31.83
C LEU A 71 -0.27 -3.04 31.13
N LEU A 72 -0.48 -1.96 31.89
CA LEU A 72 -0.73 -0.63 31.33
C LEU A 72 0.49 -0.08 30.57
N LYS A 73 1.70 -0.29 31.09
CA LYS A 73 2.95 0.08 30.40
C LYS A 73 3.10 -0.68 29.09
N ASN A 74 2.82 -1.97 29.07
CA ASN A 74 2.91 -2.80 27.86
C ASN A 74 1.84 -2.41 26.84
N ILE A 75 0.61 -2.13 27.25
CA ILE A 75 -0.44 -1.62 26.33
C ILE A 75 -0.04 -0.26 25.73
N SER A 76 0.59 0.61 26.52
CA SER A 76 1.07 1.92 26.06
C SER A 76 2.21 1.79 25.05
N ASN A 77 3.19 0.93 25.33
CA ASN A 77 4.32 0.66 24.45
C ASN A 77 3.87 -0.04 23.16
N SER A 78 2.98 -1.03 23.27
CA SER A 78 2.43 -1.73 22.11
C SER A 78 1.61 -0.82 21.20
N TRP A 79 0.85 0.12 21.77
CA TRP A 79 0.16 1.15 20.99
C TRP A 79 1.14 2.06 20.24
N LYS A 80 2.25 2.47 20.88
CA LYS A 80 3.28 3.29 20.21
C LYS A 80 3.92 2.52 19.06
N ASN A 81 4.25 1.24 19.24
CA ASN A 81 4.81 0.39 18.18
C ASN A 81 3.82 0.17 17.04
N PHE A 82 2.57 -0.19 17.36
CA PHE A 82 1.49 -0.30 16.38
C PHE A 82 1.35 0.99 15.58
N LYS A 83 1.24 2.14 16.25
CA LYS A 83 1.08 3.44 15.60
C LYS A 83 2.26 3.75 14.68
N ARG A 84 3.49 3.48 15.11
CA ARG A 84 4.69 3.68 14.29
C ARG A 84 4.66 2.86 13.00
N ILE A 85 4.36 1.57 13.09
CA ILE A 85 4.29 0.68 11.92
C ILE A 85 3.12 1.09 11.01
N TYR A 86 1.98 1.42 11.61
CA TYR A 86 0.79 1.89 10.90
C TYR A 86 1.07 3.19 10.12
N ASP A 87 1.66 4.19 10.76
CA ASP A 87 2.03 5.47 10.15
C ASP A 87 3.06 5.26 9.02
N GLN A 88 4.02 4.36 9.21
CA GLN A 88 4.99 4.00 8.16
C GLN A 88 4.30 3.33 6.95
N CYS A 89 3.30 2.49 7.18
CA CYS A 89 2.48 1.90 6.11
C CYS A 89 1.66 2.97 5.37
N LEU A 90 1.11 3.96 6.08
CA LEU A 90 0.38 5.07 5.44
C LEU A 90 1.32 5.93 4.59
N LEU A 91 2.52 6.25 5.11
CA LEU A 91 3.52 7.03 4.39
C LEU A 91 3.98 6.31 3.13
N SER A 92 4.27 5.01 3.20
CA SER A 92 4.71 4.23 2.05
C SER A 92 3.63 4.13 0.97
N LEU A 93 2.36 4.02 1.35
CA LEU A 93 1.22 4.02 0.41
C LEU A 93 1.05 5.37 -0.27
N GLY A 94 1.16 6.48 0.49
CA GLY A 94 1.13 7.84 -0.07
C GLY A 94 2.29 8.11 -1.04
N GLN A 95 3.50 7.69 -0.69
CA GLN A 95 4.68 7.79 -1.56
C GLN A 95 4.54 6.96 -2.83
N ASN A 96 4.04 5.73 -2.74
CA ASN A 96 3.84 4.89 -3.92
C ASN A 96 2.78 5.48 -4.85
N THR A 97 1.65 5.94 -4.29
CA THR A 97 0.57 6.56 -5.06
C THR A 97 1.02 7.82 -5.79
N THR A 98 1.78 8.70 -5.13
CA THR A 98 2.33 9.92 -5.76
C THR A 98 3.34 9.58 -6.86
N LYS A 99 4.22 8.59 -6.64
CA LYS A 99 5.15 8.09 -7.67
C LYS A 99 4.42 7.53 -8.89
N THR A 100 3.44 6.64 -8.69
CA THR A 100 2.64 6.07 -9.78
C THR A 100 1.87 7.16 -10.52
N LYS A 101 1.27 8.12 -9.82
CA LYS A 101 0.56 9.26 -10.44
C LYS A 101 1.50 10.12 -11.29
N ARG A 102 2.71 10.41 -10.80
CA ARG A 102 3.73 11.16 -11.56
C ARG A 102 4.15 10.44 -12.84
N LEU A 103 4.37 9.12 -12.77
CA LEU A 103 4.69 8.32 -13.96
C LEU A 103 3.54 8.29 -14.96
N LEU A 104 2.29 8.16 -14.49
CA LEU A 104 1.12 8.27 -15.35
C LEU A 104 1.03 9.61 -16.06
N TYR A 105 1.31 10.72 -15.36
CA TYR A 105 1.37 12.03 -16.00
C TYR A 105 2.45 12.13 -17.08
N LEU A 106 3.63 11.55 -16.85
CA LEU A 106 4.70 11.54 -17.86
C LEU A 106 4.30 10.73 -19.11
N ILE A 107 3.68 9.56 -18.92
CA ILE A 107 3.19 8.74 -20.03
C ILE A 107 2.07 9.46 -20.79
N THR A 108 1.15 10.10 -20.07
CA THR A 108 0.07 10.89 -20.67
C THR A 108 0.61 12.07 -21.47
N LEU A 109 1.64 12.76 -20.95
CA LEU A 109 2.31 13.85 -21.66
C LEU A 109 3.01 13.33 -22.92
N GLY A 110 3.68 12.17 -22.86
CA GLY A 110 4.27 11.52 -24.02
C GLY A 110 3.24 11.20 -25.10
N LEU A 111 2.08 10.67 -24.71
CA LEU A 111 0.96 10.44 -25.63
C LEU A 111 0.44 11.76 -26.23
N LEU A 112 0.24 12.82 -25.43
CA LEU A 112 -0.18 14.14 -25.93
C LEU A 112 0.80 14.75 -26.94
N ILE A 113 2.10 14.63 -26.70
CA ILE A 113 3.10 15.09 -27.66
C ILE A 113 3.00 14.27 -28.95
N ASN A 114 2.84 12.95 -28.86
CA ASN A 114 2.72 12.09 -30.04
C ASN A 114 1.44 12.39 -30.85
N SER A 115 0.30 12.56 -30.18
CA SER A 115 -0.96 12.93 -30.84
C SER A 115 -0.85 14.31 -31.49
N THR A 116 -0.25 15.30 -30.81
CA THR A 116 -0.06 16.66 -31.36
C THR A 116 0.80 16.64 -32.62
N ARG A 117 1.87 15.82 -32.64
CA ARG A 117 2.70 15.62 -33.83
C ARG A 117 1.88 15.04 -34.99
N HIS A 118 1.09 13.99 -34.76
CA HIS A 118 0.23 13.40 -35.78
C HIS A 118 -0.85 14.36 -36.29
N PHE A 119 -1.41 15.20 -35.42
CA PHE A 119 -2.35 16.25 -35.83
C PHE A 119 -1.69 17.34 -36.66
N ALA A 120 -0.46 17.75 -36.33
CA ALA A 120 0.31 18.70 -37.13
C ALA A 120 0.63 18.12 -38.51
N GLU A 121 1.13 16.88 -38.57
CA GLU A 121 1.35 16.17 -39.84
C GLU A 121 0.07 16.08 -40.67
N ALA A 122 -1.06 15.68 -40.08
CA ALA A 122 -2.33 15.60 -40.79
C ALA A 122 -2.82 16.97 -41.29
N TYR A 123 -2.67 18.03 -40.48
CA TYR A 123 -3.09 19.38 -40.84
C TYR A 123 -2.25 19.99 -41.97
N PHE A 124 -0.93 19.80 -41.95
CA PHE A 124 -0.02 20.34 -42.96
C PHE A 124 -0.03 19.54 -44.28
N PHE A 125 -0.27 18.22 -44.23
CA PHE A 125 -0.16 17.34 -45.41
C PHE A 125 -1.49 16.88 -46.02
N PHE A 126 -2.61 16.86 -45.27
CA PHE A 126 -3.87 16.28 -45.77
C PHE A 126 -5.08 17.22 -45.59
N SER A 127 -5.63 17.67 -46.72
CA SER A 127 -6.86 18.48 -46.82
C SER A 127 -8.17 17.68 -46.55
N LEU A 128 -8.08 16.41 -46.16
CA LEU A 128 -9.22 15.48 -46.14
C LEU A 128 -9.78 15.24 -44.73
N LYS A 129 -10.97 15.80 -44.49
CA LYS A 129 -11.76 15.68 -43.24
C LYS A 129 -11.91 14.23 -42.72
N ALA A 130 -11.95 13.24 -43.61
CA ALA A 130 -12.14 11.83 -43.24
C ALA A 130 -10.91 11.21 -42.54
N GLN A 131 -9.69 11.57 -42.94
CA GLN A 131 -8.47 11.07 -42.31
C GLN A 131 -8.25 11.67 -40.91
N VAL A 132 -8.61 12.95 -40.74
CA VAL A 132 -8.57 13.62 -39.43
C VAL A 132 -9.51 12.93 -38.43
N LEU A 133 -10.74 12.57 -38.85
CA LEU A 133 -11.68 11.84 -37.99
C LEU A 133 -11.17 10.45 -37.60
N HIS A 134 -10.53 9.73 -38.53
CA HIS A 134 -9.94 8.42 -38.24
C HIS A 134 -8.77 8.52 -37.25
N ILE A 135 -7.86 9.50 -37.44
CA ILE A 135 -6.76 9.76 -36.51
C ILE A 135 -7.30 10.14 -35.13
N LEU A 136 -8.28 11.04 -35.07
CA LEU A 136 -8.94 11.44 -33.83
C LEU A 136 -9.53 10.23 -33.09
N ALA A 137 -10.28 9.37 -33.78
CA ALA A 137 -10.87 8.17 -33.18
C ALA A 137 -9.81 7.20 -32.63
N ARG A 138 -8.71 6.99 -33.38
CA ARG A 138 -7.59 6.14 -32.95
C ARG A 138 -6.93 6.70 -31.69
N GLU A 139 -6.57 7.98 -31.69
CA GLU A 139 -5.91 8.63 -30.55
C GLU A 139 -6.82 8.67 -29.31
N LEU A 140 -8.13 8.92 -29.49
CA LEU A 140 -9.10 8.93 -28.39
C LEU A 140 -9.12 7.62 -27.60
N SER A 141 -8.95 6.48 -28.28
CA SER A 141 -8.92 5.16 -27.64
C SER A 141 -7.79 5.01 -26.62
N TYR A 142 -6.63 5.63 -26.88
CA TYR A 142 -5.48 5.64 -25.97
C TYR A 142 -5.79 6.46 -24.71
N TYR A 143 -6.49 7.57 -24.86
CA TYR A 143 -6.89 8.41 -23.73
C TYR A 143 -7.96 7.79 -22.86
N VAL A 144 -8.85 6.95 -23.41
CA VAL A 144 -9.78 6.16 -22.60
C VAL A 144 -9.02 5.28 -21.60
N LEU A 145 -7.95 4.61 -22.05
CA LEU A 145 -7.10 3.79 -21.17
C LEU A 145 -6.40 4.62 -20.09
N VAL A 146 -5.90 5.80 -20.44
CA VAL A 146 -5.32 6.75 -19.48
C VAL A 146 -6.35 7.14 -18.42
N ILE A 147 -7.56 7.54 -18.82
CA ILE A 147 -8.64 7.94 -17.92
C ILE A 147 -9.01 6.80 -16.98
N ILE A 148 -9.18 5.59 -17.51
CA ILE A 148 -9.44 4.38 -16.70
C ILE A 148 -8.30 4.16 -15.71
N GLY A 149 -7.04 4.32 -16.13
CA GLY A 149 -5.86 4.21 -15.26
C GLY A 149 -5.90 5.20 -14.08
N PHE A 150 -6.24 6.46 -14.33
CA PHE A 150 -6.42 7.45 -13.26
C PHE A 150 -7.62 7.13 -12.36
N PHE A 151 -8.71 6.62 -12.92
CA PHE A 151 -9.88 6.22 -12.14
C PHE A 151 -9.58 5.06 -11.20
N LEU A 152 -8.86 4.04 -11.69
CA LEU A 152 -8.40 2.91 -10.87
C LEU A 152 -7.50 3.37 -9.72
N LEU A 153 -6.55 4.27 -10.00
CA LEU A 153 -5.68 4.85 -8.97
C LEU A 153 -6.50 5.62 -7.92
N ARG A 154 -7.46 6.44 -8.36
CA ARG A 154 -8.34 7.22 -7.48
C ARG A 154 -9.22 6.33 -6.62
N SER A 155 -9.78 5.26 -7.17
CA SER A 155 -10.62 4.32 -6.43
C SER A 155 -9.85 3.66 -5.28
N GLN A 156 -8.58 3.28 -5.52
CA GLN A 156 -7.71 2.77 -4.45
C GLN A 156 -7.42 3.82 -3.36
N THR A 157 -7.11 5.05 -3.75
CA THR A 157 -6.86 6.14 -2.79
C THR A 157 -8.12 6.49 -1.99
N HIS A 158 -9.30 6.36 -2.59
CA HIS A 158 -10.56 6.55 -1.90
C HIS A 158 -10.82 5.45 -0.87
N LYS A 159 -10.57 4.17 -1.20
CA LYS A 159 -10.66 3.08 -0.21
C LYS A 159 -9.70 3.30 0.96
N PHE A 160 -8.50 3.83 0.69
CA PHE A 160 -7.53 4.24 1.70
C PHE A 160 -8.05 5.34 2.65
N LEU A 161 -8.71 6.38 2.11
CA LEU A 161 -9.28 7.49 2.90
C LEU A 161 -10.58 7.12 3.62
N SER A 162 -11.43 6.31 2.99
CA SER A 162 -12.77 5.95 3.46
C SER A 162 -12.75 5.00 4.66
N MET A 163 -11.69 4.22 4.85
CA MET A 163 -11.58 3.29 5.98
C MET A 163 -11.35 3.99 7.34
N LYS A 164 -11.22 5.31 7.38
CA LYS A 164 -11.12 6.10 8.62
C LYS A 164 -12.34 5.94 9.55
N GLY A 165 -13.45 5.33 9.06
CA GLY A 165 -14.62 4.91 9.86
C GLY A 165 -14.83 3.40 9.97
N GLU A 166 -14.00 2.57 9.33
CA GLU A 166 -14.16 1.11 9.33
C GLU A 166 -13.55 0.44 10.57
N ALA A 167 -12.72 1.16 11.32
CA ALA A 167 -12.23 0.72 12.64
C ALA A 167 -13.40 0.33 13.58
N VAL A 168 -14.54 1.04 13.51
CA VAL A 168 -15.75 0.73 14.29
C VAL A 168 -16.47 -0.53 13.79
N LYS A 169 -16.40 -0.82 12.49
CA LYS A 169 -16.93 -2.07 11.92
C LYS A 169 -16.02 -3.26 12.27
N VAL A 170 -14.72 -3.07 12.18
CA VAL A 170 -13.71 -4.08 12.54
C VAL A 170 -13.78 -4.41 14.04
N ASP A 171 -14.00 -3.42 14.91
CA ASP A 171 -14.25 -3.63 16.35
C ASP A 171 -15.49 -4.52 16.60
N ARG A 172 -16.56 -4.30 15.80
CA ARG A 172 -17.78 -5.10 15.84
C ARG A 172 -17.61 -6.51 15.26
N GLU A 173 -16.80 -6.68 14.22
CA GLU A 173 -16.49 -8.00 13.64
C GLU A 173 -15.56 -8.82 14.56
N ILE A 174 -14.67 -8.17 15.30
CA ILE A 174 -13.75 -8.83 16.25
C ILE A 174 -14.44 -9.29 17.53
N LEU A 175 -15.51 -8.63 17.96
CA LEU A 175 -16.41 -9.14 19.00
C LEU A 175 -17.00 -10.53 18.67
N PHE A 176 -16.98 -10.94 17.39
CA PHE A 176 -17.48 -12.24 16.92
C PHE A 176 -16.38 -13.17 16.40
N PHE A 177 -15.09 -12.80 16.49
CA PHE A 177 -14.02 -13.74 16.17
C PHE A 177 -13.87 -14.72 17.35
N PRO A 178 -14.12 -16.03 17.15
CA PRO A 178 -13.85 -17.01 18.19
C PRO A 178 -12.34 -17.00 18.47
N ASN A 179 -11.97 -17.03 19.75
CA ASN A 179 -10.61 -17.18 20.26
C ASN A 179 -10.01 -18.53 19.80
N GLY A 180 -9.72 -18.66 18.51
CA GLY A 180 -9.20 -19.85 17.85
C GLY A 180 -7.73 -19.72 17.47
N LEU A 181 -6.92 -19.03 18.28
CA LEU A 181 -5.46 -19.14 18.19
C LEU A 181 -5.07 -20.52 18.76
N SER A 182 -5.16 -21.55 17.92
CA SER A 182 -4.97 -22.96 18.27
C SER A 182 -3.50 -23.37 18.44
N ALA A 183 -2.53 -22.44 18.32
CA ALA A 183 -1.11 -22.77 18.40
C ALA A 183 -0.36 -21.72 19.23
N GLU A 184 0.34 -22.21 20.26
CA GLU A 184 1.19 -21.47 21.20
C GLU A 184 2.22 -20.57 20.47
N GLY A 185 2.70 -21.03 19.30
CA GLY A 185 3.63 -20.26 18.45
C GLY A 185 3.03 -19.03 17.75
N ASP A 186 1.73 -19.03 17.41
CA ASP A 186 1.09 -17.85 16.80
C ASP A 186 0.86 -16.75 17.84
N GLN A 187 0.69 -17.13 19.10
CA GLN A 187 0.54 -16.21 20.22
C GLN A 187 1.89 -15.56 20.57
N GLU A 188 2.98 -16.31 20.63
CA GLU A 188 4.33 -15.76 20.86
C GLU A 188 4.76 -14.76 19.76
N VAL A 189 4.47 -15.05 18.49
CA VAL A 189 4.79 -14.13 17.37
C VAL A 189 4.02 -12.81 17.50
N LEU A 190 2.73 -12.87 17.87
CA LEU A 190 1.90 -11.68 18.07
C LEU A 190 2.43 -10.81 19.22
N TYR A 191 2.87 -11.44 20.30
CA TYR A 191 3.44 -10.75 21.46
C TYR A 191 4.79 -10.12 21.11
N ASN A 192 5.68 -10.86 20.44
CA ASN A 192 6.98 -10.34 20.00
C ASN A 192 6.87 -9.19 18.97
N GLU A 193 5.79 -9.11 18.19
CA GLU A 193 5.57 -8.04 17.21
C GLU A 193 5.21 -6.70 17.88
N PHE A 194 4.37 -6.73 18.93
CA PHE A 194 3.86 -5.51 19.57
C PHE A 194 4.52 -5.18 20.91
N ASP A 195 5.05 -6.18 21.58
CA ASP A 195 5.75 -6.12 22.85
C ASP A 195 7.01 -7.00 22.72
N PRO A 196 7.96 -6.63 21.83
CA PRO A 196 9.24 -7.32 21.78
C PRO A 196 9.80 -7.23 23.18
N LEU A 197 9.90 -8.37 23.87
CA LEU A 197 10.59 -8.47 25.15
C LEU A 197 11.86 -7.67 24.96
N GLU A 198 12.02 -6.58 25.73
CA GLU A 198 13.29 -5.87 25.82
C GLU A 198 14.32 -6.96 25.94
N THR A 199 15.19 -7.04 24.92
CA THR A 199 16.36 -7.92 24.81
C THR A 199 16.52 -8.74 26.07
N ALA A 200 16.32 -10.07 25.96
CA ALA A 200 16.92 -11.03 26.86
C ALA A 200 18.20 -10.40 27.39
N GLY A 201 18.16 -9.96 28.65
CA GLY A 201 19.35 -9.62 29.37
C GLY A 201 20.13 -10.91 29.24
N GLY A 202 21.17 -10.87 28.41
CA GLY A 202 22.18 -11.90 28.41
C GLY A 202 22.74 -11.86 29.81
N GLU A 203 22.15 -12.65 30.69
CA GLU A 203 22.80 -13.29 31.82
C GLU A 203 23.96 -14.08 31.22
N ASP A 204 25.01 -13.38 30.84
CA ASP A 204 26.31 -13.98 30.70
C ASP A 204 26.80 -14.14 32.14
N GLY A 205 26.68 -15.38 32.60
CA GLY A 205 26.95 -15.79 33.97
C GLY A 205 28.33 -15.35 34.44
N LYS A 206 28.34 -14.55 35.49
CA LYS A 206 29.34 -14.64 36.56
C LYS A 206 28.61 -14.53 37.89
N GLU A 207 28.12 -15.68 38.36
CA GLU A 207 28.17 -15.98 39.79
C GLU A 207 29.65 -15.84 40.20
N ASP A 208 30.01 -14.72 40.80
CA ASP A 208 31.19 -14.70 41.66
C ASP A 208 30.69 -14.89 43.08
N GLN A 209 30.88 -16.14 43.53
CA GLN A 209 30.59 -16.59 44.87
C GLN A 209 31.37 -15.72 45.84
N ASN A 210 30.67 -15.21 46.84
CA ASN A 210 31.26 -14.60 48.01
C ASN A 210 31.63 -15.74 48.99
N PRO A 211 32.90 -15.96 49.36
CA PRO A 211 33.22 -16.56 50.63
C PRO A 211 33.67 -15.44 51.57
N GLY A 212 32.88 -15.20 52.62
CA GLY A 212 33.32 -14.33 53.69
C GLY A 212 34.53 -14.91 54.41
N GLN A 213 35.57 -14.08 54.58
CA GLN A 213 36.45 -14.00 55.75
C GLN A 213 37.27 -12.71 55.68
#